data_AF-A0A3M0CZK1-F1
#
_entry.id   AF-A0A3M0CZK1-F1
#
_cell.length_a   1.000
_cell.length_b   1.000
_cell.length_c   1.000
_cell.angle_alpha   90.00
_cell.angle_beta   90.00
_cell.angle_gamma   90.00
#
_symmetry.space_group_name_H-M   'P 1'
#
loop_
_entity.id
_entity.type
_entity.pdbx_description
1 polymer ?
#
loop_
_entity_poly.entity_id
_entity_poly.type
_entity_poly.pdbx_seq_one_letter_code
_entity_poly.pdbx_strand_id
1 'polypeptide(L)'
;MALSKPLIAVLAVLLVAGGGVAATGVAQTDASASTSTGTVSALEMDATLGNETVTVTVADDGTPVENASITVEGEDEVTVTTDANGTATVDRSALTEDGESLDELEVEYESDHAEGKLEFVVRDDSLTLVEEKYEYDVESADGDDESGEHEEREGDADDEDDEREGDADDEDDE
;
A
#
# COMPACT_ATOMS: atom_id res chain seq x y z
N MET A 1 14.58 8.34 35.45
CA MET A 1 13.49 7.48 35.97
C MET A 1 12.77 6.91 34.76
N ALA A 2 13.09 5.68 34.35
CA ALA A 2 12.36 5.00 33.29
C ALA A 2 11.20 4.23 33.94
N LEU A 3 9.97 4.53 33.53
CA LEU A 3 8.77 3.82 33.98
C LEU A 3 8.71 2.46 33.28
N SER A 4 9.00 1.39 34.02
CA SER A 4 8.71 0.03 33.60
C SER A 4 7.20 -0.22 33.67
N LYS A 5 6.57 -0.49 32.52
CA LYS A 5 5.18 -0.95 32.45
C LYS A 5 5.17 -2.48 32.43
N PRO A 6 4.34 -3.16 33.24
CA PRO A 6 4.26 -4.62 33.21
C PRO A 6 3.38 -5.07 32.04
N LEU A 7 3.97 -5.71 31.04
CA LEU A 7 3.24 -6.35 29.95
C LEU A 7 2.89 -7.78 30.37
N ILE A 8 1.62 -8.02 30.70
CA ILE A 8 1.10 -9.35 31.01
C ILE A 8 0.60 -9.95 29.69
N ALA A 9 1.36 -10.87 29.10
CA ALA A 9 0.91 -11.68 27.97
C ALA A 9 0.30 -12.99 28.49
N VAL A 10 -1.02 -13.13 28.38
CA VAL A 10 -1.72 -14.41 28.61
C VAL A 10 -1.82 -15.13 27.27
N LEU A 11 -0.97 -16.14 27.08
CA LEU A 11 -0.99 -17.01 25.91
C LEU A 11 -1.98 -18.16 26.14
N ALA A 12 -3.09 -18.18 25.41
CA ALA A 12 -4.05 -19.28 25.42
C ALA A 12 -3.86 -20.16 24.18
N VAL A 13 -3.19 -21.30 24.34
CA VAL A 13 -3.11 -22.34 23.30
C VAL A 13 -4.33 -23.24 23.41
N LEU A 14 -5.26 -23.15 22.46
CA LEU A 14 -6.45 -24.00 22.39
C LEU A 14 -6.24 -25.09 21.31
N LEU A 15 -5.80 -26.27 21.73
CA LEU A 15 -5.79 -27.48 20.92
C LEU A 15 -7.23 -28.01 20.77
N VAL A 16 -7.82 -27.91 19.59
CA VAL A 16 -9.08 -28.60 19.26
C VAL A 16 -8.78 -29.82 18.41
N ALA A 17 -8.85 -30.99 19.05
CA ALA A 17 -8.98 -32.29 18.40
C ALA A 17 -10.40 -32.82 18.62
N GLY A 18 -11.09 -33.20 17.54
CA GLY A 18 -12.15 -34.21 17.55
C GLY A 18 -13.59 -33.76 17.27
N GLY A 19 -14.11 -34.22 16.12
CA GLY A 19 -15.33 -35.05 16.07
C GLY A 19 -16.71 -34.38 16.04
N GLY A 20 -17.27 -34.22 14.83
CA GLY A 20 -18.54 -34.82 14.41
C GLY A 20 -19.90 -34.40 15.03
N VAL A 21 -20.74 -33.87 14.11
CA VAL A 21 -22.20 -34.00 13.92
C VAL A 21 -23.18 -32.89 14.39
N ALA A 22 -23.91 -32.40 13.37
CA ALA A 22 -25.31 -31.98 13.28
C ALA A 22 -25.81 -30.63 13.86
N ALA A 23 -25.99 -29.70 12.92
CA ALA A 23 -27.15 -28.80 12.70
C ALA A 23 -27.56 -27.79 13.80
N THR A 24 -27.40 -26.50 13.52
CA THR A 24 -28.47 -25.58 13.05
C THR A 24 -27.96 -24.13 13.07
N GLY A 25 -28.29 -23.35 12.03
CA GLY A 25 -28.15 -21.89 12.03
C GLY A 25 -26.86 -21.35 11.40
N VAL A 26 -26.74 -21.46 10.08
CA VAL A 26 -25.85 -20.58 9.32
C VAL A 26 -26.38 -19.14 9.41
N ALA A 27 -25.80 -18.34 10.31
CA ALA A 27 -25.74 -16.91 10.07
C ALA A 27 -24.65 -16.73 9.02
N GLN A 28 -25.03 -16.88 7.75
CA GLN A 28 -24.26 -16.36 6.63
C GLN A 28 -24.16 -14.86 6.85
N THR A 29 -23.01 -14.40 7.31
CA THR A 29 -22.60 -13.03 7.04
C THR A 29 -22.18 -13.05 5.57
N ASP A 30 -23.12 -12.76 4.67
CA ASP A 30 -22.81 -12.39 3.29
C ASP A 30 -22.05 -11.06 3.33
N ALA A 31 -20.78 -11.12 3.71
CA ALA A 31 -19.82 -10.06 3.44
C ALA A 31 -19.37 -10.18 1.98
N SER A 32 -20.32 -9.97 1.06
CA SER A 32 -19.99 -9.66 -0.32
C SER A 32 -20.53 -8.26 -0.61
N ALA A 33 -19.96 -7.29 0.10
CA ALA A 33 -19.91 -5.95 -0.41
C ALA A 33 -18.78 -5.93 -1.45
N SER A 34 -19.10 -6.30 -2.69
CA SER A 34 -18.27 -5.93 -3.83
C SER A 34 -18.35 -4.42 -3.97
N THR A 35 -17.53 -3.70 -3.20
CA THR A 35 -17.15 -2.34 -3.51
C THR A 35 -16.20 -2.42 -4.68
N SER A 36 -16.68 -2.05 -5.86
CA SER A 36 -15.84 -1.72 -7.00
C SER A 36 -15.11 -0.41 -6.70
N THR A 37 -14.16 -0.48 -5.77
CA THR A 37 -13.12 0.54 -5.52
C THR A 37 -11.91 0.02 -6.29
N GLY A 38 -11.25 0.86 -7.09
CA GLY A 38 -10.05 0.44 -7.85
C GLY A 38 -9.14 -0.41 -6.96
N THR A 39 -8.69 -1.56 -7.48
CA THR A 39 -7.98 -2.57 -6.70
C THR A 39 -6.74 -1.94 -6.08
N VAL A 40 -6.84 -1.55 -4.82
CA VAL A 40 -5.66 -1.20 -4.03
C VAL A 40 -5.00 -2.53 -3.69
N SER A 41 -3.76 -2.71 -4.13
CA SER A 41 -2.94 -3.86 -3.73
C SER A 41 -2.92 -3.97 -2.20
N ALA A 42 -3.03 -5.19 -1.69
CA ALA A 42 -3.01 -5.48 -0.26
C ALA A 42 -1.69 -6.17 0.05
N LEU A 43 -0.60 -5.42 -0.09
CA LEU A 43 0.74 -5.90 0.16
C LEU A 43 0.89 -6.27 1.63
N GLU A 44 1.35 -7.49 1.87
CA GLU A 44 1.62 -8.06 3.18
C GLU A 44 3.08 -8.50 3.22
N MET A 45 3.82 -8.01 4.22
CA MET A 45 5.20 -8.42 4.47
C MET A 45 5.35 -8.91 5.90
N ASP A 46 6.20 -9.91 6.11
CA ASP A 46 6.58 -10.39 7.44
C ASP A 46 8.04 -10.81 7.44
N ALA A 47 8.69 -10.71 8.61
CA ALA A 47 10.06 -11.16 8.81
C ALA A 47 10.18 -11.96 10.10
N THR A 48 10.94 -13.06 10.03
CA THR A 48 11.24 -13.91 11.17
C THR A 48 12.75 -14.08 11.33
N LEU A 49 13.23 -13.94 12.57
CA LEU A 49 14.62 -14.17 12.92
C LEU A 49 14.79 -15.59 13.45
N GLY A 50 15.55 -16.40 12.71
CA GLY A 50 16.08 -17.68 13.15
C GLY A 50 17.47 -17.52 13.80
N ASN A 51 18.02 -18.63 14.28
CA ASN A 51 19.37 -18.62 14.87
C ASN A 51 20.45 -18.25 13.85
N GLU A 52 20.31 -18.74 12.61
CA GLU A 52 21.31 -18.59 11.55
C GLU A 52 20.82 -17.71 10.39
N THR A 53 19.52 -17.49 10.24
CA THR A 53 18.92 -16.86 9.06
C THR A 53 17.81 -15.90 9.43
N VAL A 54 17.61 -14.89 8.59
CA VAL A 54 16.39 -14.08 8.54
C VAL A 54 15.54 -14.58 7.37
N THR A 55 14.26 -14.82 7.61
CA THR A 55 13.30 -15.23 6.57
C THR A 55 12.25 -14.16 6.42
N VAL A 56 12.10 -13.66 5.19
CA VAL A 56 11.12 -12.64 4.80
C VAL A 56 10.06 -13.28 3.92
N THR A 57 8.80 -12.94 4.13
CA THR A 57 7.70 -13.35 3.25
C THR A 57 6.98 -12.13 2.69
N VAL A 58 6.61 -12.21 1.41
CA VAL A 58 5.85 -11.16 0.71
C VAL A 58 4.66 -11.79 -0.01
N ALA A 59 3.48 -11.22 0.22
CA ALA A 59 2.25 -11.57 -0.46
C ALA A 59 1.50 -10.31 -0.91
N ASP A 60 0.76 -10.39 -2.00
CA ASP A 60 -0.17 -9.36 -2.45
C ASP A 60 -1.57 -9.97 -2.58
N ASP A 61 -2.54 -9.41 -1.85
CA ASP A 61 -3.91 -9.92 -1.76
C ASP A 61 -3.94 -11.42 -1.43
N GLY A 62 -3.11 -11.81 -0.45
CA GLY A 62 -2.93 -13.20 -0.02
C GLY A 62 -2.22 -14.13 -1.01
N THR A 63 -1.74 -13.62 -2.16
CA THR A 63 -0.98 -14.40 -3.15
C THR A 63 0.52 -14.17 -2.96
N PRO A 64 1.34 -15.22 -2.79
CA PRO A 64 2.78 -15.04 -2.65
C PRO A 64 3.42 -14.40 -3.89
N VAL A 65 4.30 -13.42 -3.68
CA VAL A 65 4.96 -12.69 -4.76
C VAL A 65 6.29 -13.35 -5.09
N GLU A 66 6.41 -14.05 -6.22
CA GLU A 66 7.67 -14.64 -6.69
C GLU A 66 8.57 -13.60 -7.37
N ASN A 67 9.90 -13.76 -7.24
CA ASN A 67 10.92 -12.88 -7.83
C ASN A 67 10.80 -11.41 -7.38
N ALA A 68 10.16 -11.14 -6.24
CA ALA A 68 10.18 -9.83 -5.60
C ALA A 68 11.61 -9.49 -5.16
N SER A 69 12.08 -8.28 -5.45
CA SER A 69 13.36 -7.79 -4.95
C SER A 69 13.20 -7.35 -3.50
N ILE A 70 13.96 -7.97 -2.61
CA ILE A 70 13.96 -7.68 -1.17
C ILE A 70 15.35 -7.25 -0.75
N THR A 71 15.45 -6.07 -0.17
CA THR A 71 16.66 -5.62 0.52
C THR A 71 16.48 -5.87 2.01
N VAL A 72 17.46 -6.54 2.60
CA VAL A 72 17.52 -6.78 4.04
C VAL A 72 18.77 -6.10 4.56
N GLU A 73 18.60 -5.15 5.46
CA GLU A 73 19.69 -4.34 6.02
C GLU A 73 19.81 -4.57 7.53
N GLY A 74 21.04 -4.83 7.97
CA GLY A 74 21.45 -4.82 9.37
C GLY A 74 22.59 -3.83 9.56
N GLU A 75 23.78 -4.35 9.85
CA GLU A 75 25.03 -3.58 9.73
C GLU A 75 25.51 -3.56 8.27
N ASP A 76 25.32 -4.69 7.58
CA ASP A 76 25.53 -4.87 6.14
C ASP A 76 24.17 -5.01 5.42
N GLU A 77 24.15 -4.68 4.12
CA GLU A 77 22.99 -4.77 3.24
C GLU A 77 23.10 -6.01 2.31
N VAL A 78 22.00 -6.76 2.19
CA VAL A 78 21.89 -7.87 1.24
C VAL A 78 20.57 -7.78 0.46
N THR A 79 20.67 -7.74 -0.87
CA THR A 79 19.52 -7.87 -1.76
C THR A 79 19.34 -9.31 -2.25
N VAL A 80 18.13 -9.84 -2.12
CA VAL A 80 17.73 -11.19 -2.55
C VAL A 80 16.39 -11.13 -3.29
N THR A 81 16.04 -12.20 -3.99
CA THR A 81 14.72 -12.34 -4.60
C THR A 81 13.90 -13.44 -3.94
N THR A 82 12.60 -13.23 -3.80
CA THR A 82 11.69 -14.25 -3.28
C THR A 82 11.55 -15.45 -4.22
N ASP A 83 11.29 -16.62 -3.63
CA ASP A 83 10.98 -17.86 -4.35
C ASP A 83 9.49 -17.97 -4.73
N ALA A 84 9.09 -19.11 -5.29
CA ALA A 84 7.70 -19.38 -5.71
C ALA A 84 6.66 -19.34 -4.57
N ASN A 85 7.11 -19.34 -3.31
CA ASN A 85 6.27 -19.21 -2.14
C ASN A 85 6.31 -17.79 -1.56
N GLY A 86 6.85 -16.82 -2.30
CA GLY A 86 7.01 -15.44 -1.83
C GLY A 86 8.01 -15.31 -0.68
N THR A 87 8.93 -16.28 -0.53
CA THR A 87 9.87 -16.32 0.59
C THR A 87 11.27 -15.97 0.15
N ALA A 88 11.93 -15.09 0.89
CA ALA A 88 13.36 -14.79 0.77
C ALA A 88 14.08 -15.19 2.08
N THR A 89 15.31 -15.67 1.98
CA THR A 89 16.11 -16.04 3.16
C THR A 89 17.52 -15.50 3.03
N VAL A 90 18.00 -14.86 4.09
CA VAL A 90 19.33 -14.26 4.20
C VAL A 90 20.06 -14.87 5.39
N ASP A 91 21.33 -15.22 5.21
CA ASP A 91 22.18 -15.66 6.31
C ASP A 91 22.42 -14.49 7.26
N ARG A 92 22.19 -14.68 8.57
CA ARG A 92 22.36 -13.64 9.58
C ARG A 92 23.79 -13.11 9.61
N SER A 93 24.78 -13.97 9.36
CA SER A 93 26.19 -13.58 9.29
C SER A 93 26.53 -12.65 8.13
N ALA A 94 25.64 -12.51 7.15
CA ALA A 94 25.80 -11.55 6.05
C ALA A 94 25.23 -10.16 6.39
N LEU A 95 24.57 -10.02 7.55
CA LEU A 95 23.94 -8.77 8.02
C LEU A 95 24.67 -8.17 9.23
N THR A 96 25.74 -8.80 9.70
CA THR A 96 26.48 -8.41 10.90
C THR A 96 27.97 -8.38 10.62
N GLU A 97 28.68 -7.39 11.11
CA GLU A 97 30.14 -7.33 10.99
C GLU A 97 30.81 -8.21 12.07
N ASP A 98 31.86 -8.96 11.70
CA ASP A 98 32.77 -9.67 12.62
C ASP A 98 32.12 -10.55 13.72
N GLY A 99 30.90 -11.03 13.52
CA GLY A 99 30.17 -11.87 14.47
C GLY A 99 29.54 -11.10 15.64
N GLU A 100 29.33 -9.79 15.45
CA GLU A 100 28.51 -8.97 16.34
C GLU A 100 27.04 -9.41 16.29
N SER A 101 26.27 -8.95 17.27
CA SER A 101 24.85 -9.28 17.37
C SER A 101 24.05 -8.22 16.63
N LEU A 102 23.20 -8.65 15.71
CA LEU A 102 22.22 -7.78 15.05
C LEU A 102 21.37 -7.03 16.09
N ASP A 103 21.39 -5.70 16.05
CA ASP A 103 20.65 -4.81 16.96
C ASP A 103 19.36 -4.26 16.34
N GLU A 104 19.37 -4.02 15.04
CA GLU A 104 18.29 -3.49 14.22
C GLU A 104 18.24 -4.27 12.90
N LEU A 105 17.06 -4.37 12.31
CA LEU A 105 16.84 -5.04 11.04
C LEU A 105 15.82 -4.24 10.25
N GLU A 106 16.16 -3.91 9.02
CA GLU A 106 15.26 -3.27 8.07
C GLU A 106 15.03 -4.21 6.88
N VAL A 107 13.79 -4.25 6.41
CA VAL A 107 13.38 -5.03 5.25
C VAL A 107 12.61 -4.13 4.31
N GLU A 108 13.10 -4.01 3.08
CA GLU A 108 12.51 -3.20 2.03
C GLU A 108 12.12 -4.06 0.83
N TYR A 109 10.93 -3.80 0.30
CA TYR A 109 10.40 -4.35 -0.94
C TYR A 109 10.13 -3.19 -1.90
N GLU A 110 10.64 -3.30 -3.11
CA GLU A 110 10.41 -2.32 -4.18
C GLU A 110 9.86 -3.05 -5.40
N SER A 111 8.80 -2.47 -5.99
CA SER A 111 8.25 -2.88 -7.27
C SER A 111 7.70 -1.68 -8.02
N ASP A 112 7.35 -1.86 -9.29
CA ASP A 112 6.79 -0.77 -10.12
C ASP A 112 5.45 -0.23 -9.60
N HIS A 113 4.72 -0.96 -8.75
CA HIS A 113 3.34 -0.64 -8.35
C HIS A 113 3.16 -0.46 -6.83
N ALA A 114 4.12 -0.96 -6.04
CA ALA A 114 4.07 -0.91 -4.59
C ALA A 114 5.48 -0.97 -3.98
N GLU A 115 5.64 -0.25 -2.88
CA GLU A 115 6.83 -0.23 -2.04
C GLU A 115 6.41 -0.58 -0.62
N GLY A 116 7.23 -1.36 0.08
CA GLY A 116 6.96 -1.79 1.46
C GLY A 116 8.23 -1.77 2.30
N LYS A 117 8.11 -1.32 3.54
CA LYS A 117 9.23 -1.23 4.49
C LYS A 117 8.81 -1.69 5.88
N LEU A 118 9.62 -2.57 6.47
CA LEU A 118 9.51 -3.01 7.85
C LEU A 118 10.81 -2.68 8.59
N GLU A 119 10.72 -2.00 9.72
CA GLU A 119 11.86 -1.73 10.60
C GLU A 119 11.65 -2.46 11.93
N PHE A 120 12.69 -3.14 12.41
CA PHE A 120 12.67 -3.92 13.63
C PHE A 120 13.83 -3.55 14.53
N VAL A 121 13.58 -3.59 15.84
CA VAL A 121 14.64 -3.67 16.86
C VAL A 121 14.79 -5.12 17.30
N VAL A 122 16.03 -5.60 17.36
CA VAL A 122 16.39 -6.95 17.76
C VAL A 122 16.79 -6.97 19.24
N ARG A 123 16.06 -7.76 20.04
CA ARG A 123 16.37 -7.97 21.47
C ARG A 123 16.14 -9.42 21.83
N ASP A 124 17.12 -10.01 22.53
CA ASP A 124 17.06 -11.41 22.98
C ASP A 124 16.70 -12.39 21.84
N ASP A 125 17.33 -12.19 20.66
CA ASP A 125 17.08 -12.95 19.43
C ASP A 125 15.61 -12.93 18.95
N SER A 126 14.88 -11.86 19.27
CA SER A 126 13.51 -11.62 18.83
C SER A 126 13.37 -10.28 18.13
N LEU A 127 12.59 -10.27 17.04
CA LEU A 127 12.25 -9.05 16.32
C LEU A 127 11.07 -8.34 16.98
N THR A 128 11.22 -7.05 17.22
CA THR A 128 10.12 -6.16 17.60
C THR A 128 9.92 -5.13 16.49
N LEU A 129 8.79 -5.21 15.79
CA LEU A 129 8.43 -4.25 14.74
C LEU A 129 8.29 -2.86 15.35
N VAL A 130 9.01 -1.89 14.79
CA VAL A 130 8.97 -0.47 15.21
C VAL A 130 8.30 0.40 14.17
N GLU A 131 8.49 0.12 12.88
CA GLU A 131 7.84 0.83 11.77
C GLU A 131 7.38 -0.15 10.69
N GLU A 132 6.21 0.13 10.13
CA GLU A 132 5.64 -0.57 8.97
C GLU A 132 5.06 0.50 8.04
N LYS A 133 5.54 0.54 6.80
CA LYS A 133 5.12 1.52 5.79
C LYS A 133 4.85 0.82 4.46
N TYR A 134 3.76 1.21 3.81
CA TYR A 134 3.41 0.78 2.47
C TYR A 134 3.03 1.98 1.61
N GLU A 135 3.55 2.03 0.40
CA GLU A 135 3.24 3.02 -0.62
C GLU A 135 2.78 2.30 -1.90
N TYR A 136 1.76 2.84 -2.56
CA TYR A 136 1.14 2.23 -3.73
C TYR A 136 1.05 3.26 -4.85
N ASP A 137 1.47 2.88 -6.05
CA ASP A 137 1.22 3.69 -7.24
C ASP A 137 -0.22 3.45 -7.68
N VAL A 138 -1.11 4.32 -7.21
CA VAL A 138 -2.48 4.39 -7.72
C VAL A 138 -2.45 5.19 -9.01
N GLU A 139 -2.36 4.49 -10.15
CA GLU A 139 -2.72 5.08 -11.44
C GLU A 139 -4.12 5.69 -11.26
N SER A 140 -4.20 7.02 -11.25
CA SER A 140 -5.49 7.70 -11.21
C SER A 140 -6.24 7.19 -12.43
N ALA A 141 -7.32 6.44 -12.19
CA ALA A 141 -8.29 6.18 -13.23
C ALA A 141 -8.88 7.54 -13.59
N ASP A 142 -8.24 8.23 -14.53
CA ASP A 142 -8.77 9.38 -15.25
C ASP A 142 -9.96 8.87 -16.08
N GLY A 143 -11.04 8.53 -15.36
CA GLY A 143 -12.39 8.54 -15.87
C GLY A 143 -12.75 10.01 -16.03
N ASP A 144 -12.32 10.58 -17.14
CA ASP A 144 -12.83 11.82 -17.71
C ASP A 144 -14.33 11.61 -18.01
N ASP A 145 -15.14 11.64 -16.95
CA ASP A 145 -16.59 11.67 -17.01
C ASP A 145 -17.00 13.12 -17.31
N GLU A 146 -16.68 13.60 -18.51
CA GLU A 146 -17.34 14.79 -19.07
C GLU A 146 -18.69 14.39 -19.67
N SER A 147 -19.55 13.80 -18.83
CA SER A 147 -20.97 13.68 -19.13
C SER A 147 -21.69 14.99 -18.81
N GLY A 148 -21.64 15.90 -19.79
CA GLY A 148 -22.79 16.70 -20.16
C GLY A 148 -22.92 18.10 -19.56
N GLU A 149 -22.58 19.09 -20.38
CA GLU A 149 -23.36 20.33 -20.46
C GLU A 149 -23.72 20.57 -21.92
N HIS A 150 -24.94 20.14 -22.24
CA HIS A 150 -25.65 20.42 -23.47
C HIS A 150 -25.98 21.93 -23.50
N GLU A 151 -25.11 22.77 -24.06
CA GLU A 151 -25.48 24.17 -24.34
C GLU A 151 -26.09 24.28 -25.74
N GLU A 152 -27.42 24.21 -25.70
CA GLU A 152 -28.41 24.89 -26.55
C GLU A 152 -27.85 25.61 -27.79
N ARG A 153 -28.23 25.06 -28.93
CA ARG A 153 -28.21 25.68 -30.25
C ARG A 153 -29.16 26.89 -30.28
N GLU A 154 -28.65 28.07 -30.00
CA GLU A 154 -29.28 29.35 -30.40
C GLU A 154 -28.58 29.78 -31.71
N GLY A 155 -29.22 29.78 -32.88
CA GLY A 155 -30.37 30.62 -33.18
C GLY A 155 -29.90 31.92 -33.84
N ASP A 156 -28.95 31.85 -34.78
CA ASP A 156 -28.45 32.99 -35.55
C ASP A 156 -29.55 33.46 -36.51
N ALA A 157 -30.38 34.37 -36.02
CA ALA A 157 -31.40 35.09 -36.77
C ALA A 157 -31.38 36.54 -36.29
N ASP A 158 -30.45 37.33 -36.82
CA ASP A 158 -30.59 38.78 -36.85
C ASP A 158 -30.70 39.22 -38.31
N ASP A 159 -31.97 39.32 -38.70
CA ASP A 159 -32.46 40.13 -39.81
C ASP A 159 -32.01 41.60 -39.65
N GLU A 160 -31.48 42.10 -40.75
CA GLU A 160 -31.79 43.38 -41.39
C GLU A 160 -31.75 44.71 -40.60
N ASP A 161 -31.13 45.65 -41.30
CA ASP A 161 -31.57 47.05 -41.46
C ASP A 161 -31.04 48.13 -40.50
N ASP A 162 -30.01 48.79 -41.04
CA ASP A 162 -30.13 50.15 -41.57
C ASP A 162 -29.71 51.34 -40.69
N GLU A 163 -29.18 52.34 -41.41
CA GLU A 163 -29.15 53.77 -41.07
C GLU A 163 -27.85 54.34 -40.45
N ARG A 164 -27.01 54.83 -41.37
CA ARG A 164 -26.61 56.26 -41.55
C ARG A 164 -25.13 56.61 -41.43
N GLU A 165 -24.58 56.90 -42.60
CA GLU A 165 -23.56 57.93 -42.80
C GLU A 165 -24.10 59.29 -42.32
N GLY A 166 -23.30 59.98 -41.50
CA GLY A 166 -23.62 61.28 -40.93
C GLY A 166 -22.35 62.06 -40.62
N ASP A 167 -21.69 62.48 -41.69
CA ASP A 167 -20.71 63.57 -41.68
C ASP A 167 -21.44 64.86 -41.25
N ALA A 168 -21.01 65.46 -40.14
CA ALA A 168 -21.39 66.81 -39.77
C ALA A 168 -20.31 67.39 -38.85
N ASP A 169 -19.40 68.12 -39.48
CA ASP A 169 -18.52 69.12 -38.89
C ASP A 169 -19.26 69.99 -37.86
N ASP A 170 -18.58 70.17 -36.73
CA ASP A 170 -18.69 71.29 -35.79
C ASP A 170 -18.87 72.62 -36.54
N GLU A 171 -19.97 73.34 -36.30
CA GLU A 171 -19.95 74.80 -36.21
C GLU A 171 -20.97 75.31 -35.16
N ASP A 172 -20.58 76.44 -34.57
CA ASP A 172 -21.24 77.34 -33.62
C ASP A 172 -21.13 76.97 -32.12
N ASP A 173 -20.30 77.67 -31.35
CA ASP A 173 -20.41 79.08 -30.95
C ASP A 173 -21.70 79.33 -30.13
N GLU A 174 -21.46 79.71 -28.86
CA GLU A 174 -22.35 80.26 -27.82
C GLU A 174 -23.38 79.38 -27.07
#